data_AF-A0A1V9FSK8-F1
#
_entry.id   AF-A0A1V9FSK8-F1
#
_cell.length_a   1.000
_cell.length_b   1.000
_cell.length_c   1.000
_cell.angle_alpha   90.00
_cell.angle_beta   90.00
_cell.angle_gamma   90.00
#
_symmetry.space_group_name_H-M   'P 1'
#
loop_
_entity.id
_entity.type
_entity.pdbx_description
1 polymer ?
#
loop_
_entity_poly.entity_id
_entity_poly.type
_entity_poly.pdbx_seq_one_letter_code
_entity_poly.pdbx_strand_id
1 'polypeptide(L)' 'MYKKLNDLQFVIGLFFSVVSLILLFNVMLGSNVSSKLNVYTGSGFLIFGLAMMLIRGKK' A
#
# COMPACT_ATOMS: atom_id res chain seq x y z
N MET A 1 5.15 24.14 -8.65
CA MET A 1 5.78 22.87 -8.20
C MET A 1 4.84 21.95 -7.40
N TYR A 2 3.76 22.45 -6.80
CA TYR A 2 2.77 21.64 -6.04
C TYR A 2 2.11 20.47 -6.81
N LYS A 3 1.86 20.60 -8.12
CA LYS A 3 1.32 19.49 -8.94
C LYS A 3 2.24 18.26 -8.97
N LYS A 4 3.56 18.47 -9.07
CA LYS A 4 4.55 17.38 -9.11
C LYS A 4 4.66 16.63 -7.77
N LEU A 5 4.53 17.34 -6.64
CA LEU A 5 4.49 16.73 -5.31
C LEU A 5 3.24 15.84 -5.14
N ASN A 6 2.10 16.29 -5.67
CA ASN A 6 0.85 15.53 -5.62
C ASN A 6 0.88 14.26 -6.48
N ASP A 7 1.52 14.31 -7.65
CA ASP A 7 1.75 13.13 -8.49
C ASP A 7 2.72 12.14 -7.86
N LEU A 8 3.77 12.66 -7.21
CA LEU A 8 4.73 11.81 -6.49
C LEU A 8 4.05 11.07 -5.32
N GLN A 9 3.23 11.77 -4.55
CA GLN A 9 2.52 11.20 -3.39
C GLN A 9 1.53 10.10 -3.81
N PHE A 10 0.90 10.24 -4.97
CA PHE A 10 0.04 9.22 -5.57
C PHE A 10 0.78 7.98 -6.01
N VAL A 11 1.89 8.16 -6.72
CA VAL A 11 2.72 7.06 -7.19
C VAL A 11 3.24 6.26 -5.99
N ILE A 12 3.63 6.95 -4.91
CA ILE A 12 4.01 6.32 -3.64
C ILE A 12 2.84 5.53 -3.04
N GLY A 13 1.64 6.12 -2.95
CA GLY A 13 0.45 5.43 -2.43
C GLY A 13 0.05 4.20 -3.25
N LEU A 14 0.09 4.31 -4.58
CA LEU A 14 -0.21 3.23 -5.51
C LEU A 14 0.82 2.11 -5.40
N PHE A 15 2.12 2.43 -5.27
CA PHE A 15 3.17 1.45 -5.05
C PHE A 15 2.95 0.66 -3.76
N PHE A 16 2.69 1.34 -2.64
CA PHE A 16 2.43 0.68 -1.35
C PHE A 16 1.16 -0.19 -1.39
N SER A 17 0.12 0.24 -2.11
CA SER A 17 -1.11 -0.53 -2.29
C SER A 17 -0.87 -1.83 -3.08
N VAL A 18 -0.10 -1.77 -4.17
CA VAL A 18 0.22 -2.96 -4.97
C VAL A 18 1.07 -3.96 -4.18
N VAL A 19 2.11 -3.48 -3.47
CA VAL A 19 2.96 -4.33 -2.62
C VAL A 19 2.17 -4.99 -1.49
N SER A 20 1.25 -4.24 -0.88
CA SER A 20 0.32 -4.75 0.13
C SER A 20 -0.55 -5.90 -0.42
N LEU A 21 -1.12 -5.73 -1.62
CA LEU A 21 -1.90 -6.79 -2.26
C LEU A 21 -1.06 -8.05 -2.46
N ILE A 22 0.17 -7.91 -2.95
CA ILE A 22 1.09 -9.04 -3.19
C ILE A 22 1.39 -9.77 -1.87
N LEU A 23 1.64 -9.03 -0.78
CA LEU A 23 1.89 -9.61 0.55
C LEU A 23 0.68 -10.37 1.09
N LEU A 24 -0.52 -9.81 0.96
CA LEU A 24 -1.75 -10.49 1.39
C LEU A 24 -2.08 -11.70 0.51
N PHE A 25 -1.85 -11.61 -0.80
CA PHE A 25 -2.02 -12.73 -1.72
C PHE A 25 -1.07 -13.88 -1.40
N ASN A 26 0.18 -13.56 -1.05
CA ASN A 26 1.18 -14.53 -0.64
C ASN A 26 0.76 -15.26 0.65
N VAL A 27 0.20 -14.54 1.62
CA VAL A 27 -0.38 -15.16 2.82
C VAL A 27 -1.55 -16.09 2.46
N MET A 28 -2.43 -15.65 1.54
CA MET A 28 -3.59 -16.43 1.14
C MET A 28 -3.22 -17.72 0.38
N LEU A 29 -2.11 -17.71 -0.36
CA LEU A 29 -1.55 -18.86 -1.07
C LEU A 29 -0.81 -19.87 -0.16
N GLY A 30 -0.75 -19.63 1.15
CA GLY A 30 -0.29 -20.62 2.13
C GLY A 30 1.23 -20.77 2.26
N SER A 31 2.04 -19.83 1.73
CA SER A 31 3.47 -19.80 2.03
C SER A 31 3.67 -19.50 3.51
N ASN A 32 4.01 -20.53 4.29
CA ASN A 32 4.29 -20.49 5.74
C ASN A 32 5.48 -19.60 6.16
N VAL A 33 6.05 -18.83 5.22
CA VAL A 33 7.17 -17.94 5.48
C VAL A 33 6.63 -16.66 6.11
N SER A 34 6.57 -16.64 7.44
CA SER A 34 6.29 -15.44 8.24
C SER A 34 4.90 -14.82 8.01
N SER A 35 3.85 -15.63 7.92
CA SER A 35 2.46 -15.17 7.65
C SER A 35 1.99 -14.05 8.57
N LYS A 36 2.34 -14.07 9.86
CA LYS A 36 1.98 -12.97 10.78
C LYS A 36 2.63 -11.64 10.38
N LEU A 37 3.91 -11.67 10.02
CA LEU A 37 4.64 -10.46 9.62
C LEU A 37 4.05 -9.90 8.32
N ASN A 38 3.79 -10.76 7.33
CA ASN A 38 3.23 -10.36 6.03
C ASN A 38 1.79 -9.82 6.15
N VAL A 39 0.98 -10.33 7.09
CA VAL A 39 -0.35 -9.79 7.35
C VAL A 39 -0.27 -8.41 8.00
N TYR A 40 0.59 -8.22 9.00
CA TYR A 40 0.75 -6.92 9.68
C TYR A 40 1.33 -5.85 8.75
N THR A 41 2.38 -6.17 7.99
CA THR A 41 2.97 -5.23 7.03
C THR A 41 2.05 -4.99 5.84
N GLY A 42 1.41 -6.04 5.31
CA GLY A 42 0.46 -5.95 4.22
C GLY A 42 -0.75 -5.08 4.58
N SER A 43 -1.36 -5.27 5.75
CA SER A 43 -2.48 -4.45 6.22
C SER A 43 -2.08 -2.99 6.48
N GLY A 44 -0.93 -2.75 7.11
CA GLY A 44 -0.40 -1.40 7.34
C GLY A 44 -0.12 -0.63 6.05
N PHE A 45 0.51 -1.28 5.07
CA PHE A 45 0.75 -0.70 3.74
C PHE A 45 -0.52 -0.51 2.93
N LEU A 46 -1.55 -1.33 3.14
CA LEU A 46 -2.86 -1.14 2.50
C LEU A 46 -3.53 0.14 2.99
N ILE A 47 -3.60 0.30 4.31
CA ILE A 47 -4.19 1.48 4.95
C ILE A 47 -3.40 2.75 4.56
N PHE A 48 -2.07 2.68 4.60
CA PHE A 48 -1.23 3.81 4.22
C PHE A 48 -1.32 4.17 2.73
N GLY A 49 -1.30 3.16 1.85
CA GLY A 49 -1.45 3.34 0.41
C GLY A 49 -2.79 3.96 0.03
N LEU A 50 -3.89 3.43 0.59
CA LEU A 50 -5.23 3.99 0.40
C LEU A 50 -5.37 5.40 0.98
N ALA A 51 -4.82 5.66 2.17
CA ALA A 51 -4.84 6.98 2.78
C ALA A 51 -4.13 8.01 1.89
N MET A 52 -2.95 7.69 1.38
CA MET A 52 -2.19 8.56 0.47
C MET A 52 -2.93 8.80 -0.85
N MET A 53 -3.64 7.79 -1.36
CA MET A 53 -4.47 7.92 -2.56
C MET A 53 -5.70 8.82 -2.32
N LEU A 54 -6.35 8.70 -1.16
CA LEU A 54 -7.54 9.47 -0.76
C LEU A 54 -7.22 10.92 -0.40
N ILE A 55 -6.07 11.18 0.23
CA ILE A 55 -5.60 12.54 0.56
C ILE A 55 -5.45 13.39 -0.72
N ARG A 56 -5.15 12.76 -1.85
CA ARG A 56 -5.11 13.41 -3.17
C ARG A 56 -6.46 13.91 -3.68
N GLY A 57 -7.56 13.39 -3.13
CA GLY A 57 -8.93 13.75 -3.48
C GLY A 57 -9.47 15.01 -2.81
N LYS A 58 -8.81 15.50 -1.75
CA LYS A 58 -9.13 16.82 -1.18
C LYS A 58 -8.37 17.90 -1.94
N LYS A 59 -9.01 18.41 -3.00
CA LYS A 59 -8.87 19.83 -3.33
C LYS A 59 -9.55 20.66 -2.25
#